data_AF-A0A7X9G5U5-F1
#
_entry.id   AF-A0A7X9G5U5-F1
#
_cell.length_a   1.000
_cell.length_b   1.000
_cell.length_c   1.000
_cell.angle_alpha   90.00
_cell.angle_beta   90.00
_cell.angle_gamma   90.00
#
_symmetry.space_group_name_H-M   'P 1'
#
loop_
_entity.id
_entity.type
_entity.pdbx_description
1 polymer ?
#
loop_
_entity_poly.entity_id
_entity_poly.type
_entity_poly.pdbx_seq_one_letter_code
_entity_poly.pdbx_strand_id
1 'polypeptide(L)' 'MHKEIIENFVDSILTGTPLFTPVAEGLKALELENAMLLSHLKNSTVPLPVNAQEFDVAFEQLIQ' A
#
# COMPACT_ATOMS: atom_id res chain seq x y z
N MET A 1 5.40 -0.43 -19.19
CA MET A 1 4.77 -0.31 -17.87
C MET A 1 5.72 0.23 -16.79
N HIS A 2 6.71 -0.51 -16.26
CA HIS A 2 7.60 0.04 -15.20
C HIS A 2 8.49 1.20 -15.67
N LYS A 3 9.06 1.10 -16.86
CA LYS A 3 9.89 2.16 -17.47
C LYS A 3 9.15 3.51 -17.52
N GLU A 4 7.92 3.51 -18.04
CA GLU A 4 7.13 4.72 -18.23
C GLU A 4 6.72 5.37 -16.89
N ILE A 5 6.45 4.56 -15.86
CA ILE A 5 6.18 5.07 -14.51
C ILE A 5 7.43 5.73 -13.93
N ILE A 6 8.61 5.13 -14.12
CA ILE A 6 9.88 5.69 -13.63
C ILE A 6 10.22 6.98 -14.38
N GLU A 7 10.03 7.02 -15.70
CA GLU A 7 10.22 8.22 -16.52
C GLU A 7 9.27 9.35 -16.08
N ASN A 8 7.98 9.05 -15.89
CA ASN A 8 7.01 10.02 -15.39
C ASN A 8 7.34 10.52 -13.98
N PHE A 9 7.87 9.68 -13.10
CA PHE A 9 8.33 10.10 -11.77
C PHE A 9 9.47 11.12 -11.88
N VAL A 10 10.46 10.86 -12.76
CA VAL A 10 11.54 11.81 -13.05
C VAL A 10 10.99 13.11 -13.63
N ASP A 11 10.09 13.03 -14.60
CA ASP A 11 9.46 14.21 -15.22
C ASP A 11 8.67 15.04 -14.22
N SER A 12 7.98 14.40 -13.26
CA SER A 12 7.26 15.08 -12.19
C SER A 12 8.20 15.91 -11.31
N ILE A 13 9.39 15.39 -11.01
CA ILE A 13 10.42 16.11 -10.25
C ILE A 13 11.00 17.27 -11.05
N LEU A 14 11.35 17.03 -12.31
CA LEU A 14 12.08 18.01 -13.14
C LEU A 14 11.17 19.12 -13.68
N THR A 15 9.92 18.81 -13.99
CA THR A 15 9.02 19.70 -14.73
C THR A 15 7.68 19.95 -14.06
N GLY A 16 7.38 19.26 -12.96
CA GLY A 16 6.08 19.35 -12.29
C GLY A 16 4.94 18.64 -13.03
N THR A 17 5.26 17.77 -14.00
CA THR A 17 4.25 16.95 -14.71
C THR A 17 3.48 16.09 -13.71
N PRO A 18 2.14 15.94 -13.84
CA PRO A 18 1.36 15.08 -12.95
C PRO A 18 1.84 13.62 -12.96
N LEU A 19 1.85 13.00 -11.79
CA LEU A 19 2.17 11.57 -11.66
C LEU A 19 1.05 10.71 -12.25
N PHE A 20 1.42 9.67 -13.00
CA PHE A 20 0.50 8.63 -13.47
C PHE A 20 -0.07 7.82 -12.30
N THR A 21 0.74 7.62 -11.26
CA THR A 21 0.38 6.84 -10.07
C THR A 21 0.63 7.69 -8.82
N PRO A 22 -0.31 8.57 -8.44
CA PRO A 22 -0.20 9.35 -7.22
C PRO A 22 -0.14 8.45 -5.97
N VAL A 23 0.65 8.85 -4.96
CA VAL A 23 0.82 8.08 -3.71
C VAL A 23 -0.50 7.79 -3.00
N ALA A 24 -1.44 8.73 -3.03
CA ALA A 24 -2.76 8.56 -2.41
C ALA A 24 -3.53 7.35 -2.97
N GLU A 25 -3.32 7.00 -4.24
CA GLU A 25 -3.90 5.79 -4.84
C GLU A 25 -3.12 4.54 -4.40
N GLY A 26 -1.79 4.62 -4.34
CA GLY A 26 -0.93 3.54 -3.85
C GLY A 26 -1.23 3.14 -2.40
N LEU A 27 -1.58 4.10 -1.53
CA LEU A 27 -1.97 3.82 -0.15
C LEU A 27 -3.20 2.90 -0.05
N LYS A 28 -4.14 2.97 -0.99
CA LYS A 28 -5.31 2.08 -1.01
C LYS A 28 -4.94 0.65 -1.37
N ALA A 29 -3.97 0.47 -2.26
CA ALA A 29 -3.44 -0.85 -2.58
C ALA A 29 -2.71 -1.47 -1.37
N LEU A 30 -1.89 -0.66 -0.67
CA LEU A 30 -1.23 -1.07 0.56
C LEU A 30 -2.23 -1.45 1.67
N GLU A 31 -3.32 -0.69 1.82
CA GLU A 31 -4.37 -1.03 2.78
C GLU A 31 -5.04 -2.38 2.46
N LEU A 32 -5.32 -2.64 1.18
CA LEU A 32 -5.85 -3.92 0.75
C LEU A 32 -4.87 -5.07 1.01
N GLU A 33 -3.58 -4.87 0.73
CA GLU A 33 -2.52 -5.84 1.04
C GLU A 33 -2.42 -6.14 2.54
N ASN A 34 -2.46 -5.10 3.38
CA ASN A 34 -2.51 -5.25 4.84
C ASN A 34 -3.75 -6.01 5.30
N ALA A 35 -4.91 -5.76 4.70
CA ALA A 35 -6.15 -6.47 4.99
C ALA A 35 -6.05 -7.96 4.66
N MET A 36 -5.48 -8.29 3.50
CA MET A 36 -5.28 -9.67 3.06
C MET A 36 -4.34 -10.43 4.01
N LEU A 37 -3.22 -9.80 4.39
CA LEU A 37 -2.29 -10.39 5.35
C LEU A 37 -2.93 -10.59 6.72
N LEU A 38 -3.61 -9.57 7.27
CA LEU A 38 -4.30 -9.68 8.56
C LEU A 38 -5.40 -10.74 8.54
N SER A 39 -6.14 -10.85 7.42
CA SER A 39 -7.16 -11.87 7.23
C SER A 39 -6.57 -13.28 7.29
N HIS A 40 -5.42 -13.49 6.64
CA HIS A 40 -4.69 -14.75 6.70
C HIS A 40 -4.24 -15.07 8.12
N LEU A 41 -3.60 -14.13 8.82
CA LEU A 41 -3.10 -14.32 10.18
C LEU A 41 -4.22 -14.64 11.19
N LYS A 42 -5.39 -14.01 11.03
CA LYS A 42 -6.55 -14.24 11.90
C LYS A 42 -7.43 -15.42 11.48
N ASN A 43 -7.20 -15.99 10.30
CA ASN A 43 -8.10 -16.95 9.65
C ASN A 43 -9.58 -16.48 9.67
N SER A 44 -9.78 -15.20 9.37
CA SER A 44 -11.11 -14.56 9.44
C SER A 44 -11.20 -13.40 8.44
N THR A 45 -12.42 -13.03 8.03
CA THR A 45 -12.63 -11.85 7.17
C THR A 45 -12.29 -10.56 7.91
N VAL A 46 -11.60 -9.63 7.25
CA VAL A 46 -11.26 -8.31 7.79
C VAL A 46 -12.04 -7.22 7.02
N PRO A 47 -12.78 -6.33 7.70
CA PRO A 47 -13.46 -5.23 7.05
C PRO A 47 -12.47 -4.13 6.64
N LEU A 48 -12.82 -3.38 5.59
CA LEU A 48 -12.11 -2.18 5.17
C LEU A 48 -12.86 -0.92 5.66
N PRO A 49 -12.16 0.16 6.05
CA PRO A 49 -10.70 0.29 6.14
C PRO A 49 -10.09 -0.57 7.27
N VAL A 50 -8.82 -0.95 7.11
CA VAL A 50 -8.13 -1.83 8.07
C VAL A 50 -7.90 -1.09 9.40
N ASN A 51 -8.06 -1.79 10.52
CA ASN A 51 -7.58 -1.26 11.81
C ASN A 51 -6.04 -1.30 11.84
N ALA A 52 -5.41 -0.13 11.69
CA ALA A 52 -3.96 -0.01 11.65
C ALA A 52 -3.26 -0.57 12.90
N GLN A 53 -3.78 -0.28 14.09
CA GLN A 53 -3.20 -0.80 15.34
C GLN A 53 -3.24 -2.33 15.41
N GLU A 54 -4.34 -2.92 14.96
CA GLU A 54 -4.48 -4.37 14.94
C GLU A 54 -3.50 -5.01 13.94
N PHE A 55 -3.34 -4.39 12.77
CA PHE A 55 -2.35 -4.82 11.79
C PHE A 55 -0.92 -4.73 12.34
N ASP A 56 -0.54 -3.59 12.94
CA ASP A 56 0.81 -3.36 13.47
C ASP A 56 1.21 -4.44 14.49
N VAL A 57 0.31 -4.76 15.42
CA VAL A 57 0.53 -5.83 16.43
C VAL A 57 0.71 -7.19 15.77
N ALA A 58 -0.15 -7.54 14.81
CA ALA A 58 -0.06 -8.83 14.11
C ALA A 58 1.21 -8.93 13.26
N PHE A 59 1.63 -7.83 12.64
CA PHE A 59 2.83 -7.76 11.82
C PHE A 59 4.11 -7.87 12.66
N GLU A 60 4.18 -7.17 13.80
CA GLU A 60 5.30 -7.31 14.74
C GLU A 60 5.47 -8.75 15.21
N GLN A 61 4.38 -9.46 15.51
CA GLN A 61 4.41 -10.87 15.89
C GLN A 61 4.88 -11.79 14.75
N LEU A 62 4.57 -11.45 13.50
CA LEU A 62 4.96 -12.24 12.33
C LEU A 62 6.47 -12.16 12.04
N ILE A 63 7.11 -11.03 12.31
CA ILE A 63 8.53 -10.79 11.97
C ILE A 63 9.52 -11.11 13.11
N GLN A 64 9.04 -11.57 14.27
CA GLN A 64 9.90 -12.06 15.37
C GLN A 64 10.33 -13.52 15.14
#